data_AF-A0A1Y4BAU1-F1
#
_entry.id   AF-A0A1Y4BAU1-F1
#
_cell.length_a   1.000
_cell.length_b   1.000
_cell.length_c   1.000
_cell.angle_alpha   90.00
_cell.angle_beta   90.00
_cell.angle_gamma   90.00
#
_symmetry.space_group_name_H-M   'P 1'
#
loop_
_entity.id
_entity.type
_entity.pdbx_description
1 polymer ?
#
loop_
_entity_poly.entity_id
_entity_poly.type
_entity_poly.pdbx_seq_one_letter_code
_entity_poly.pdbx_strand_id
1 'polypeptide(L)'
;MALMVPTLYLFDRFDGRLGILPAVGAVTHVEEVGGEDTIEFDCALAPEKGERLLWRDPTDGVWREHVVVRTDEPLGAPAHVYAESSLCELLGDFVEEEQLVAKTASEALAAVLAHTRWTVGDVGVGATERGCLLYHVNALAALRRVEEVWGGEAEAVIAVANGRVASRTVNLPARRGEWRGARFSYGKTLAACTRTVLEDEVFTALYGYGKGLPIYDEQGVATGGFTRRLTFGSVNNDVNWVGDDDARLVWGRPDGACGRAHRFGHVVFPDCEDATELKALTEAALAAACEPRVSYEVDVAAVDGGAGVRPGDDVAVVDSSRSPEWHLRARCVRRVRELGEGRPVVRLTLGAVERTTWAASADVAARVTAVEETAATASDTVASYEDLGEREF
;
A
#
# COMPACT_ATOMS: atom_id res chain seq x y z
N MET A 1 -26.54 -24.86 10.35
CA MET A 1 -25.68 -23.77 9.84
C MET A 1 -24.24 -24.14 10.14
N ALA A 2 -23.31 -23.98 9.20
CA ALA A 2 -21.90 -24.24 9.47
C ALA A 2 -21.33 -23.14 10.37
N LEU A 3 -20.59 -23.51 11.41
CA LEU A 3 -19.90 -22.59 12.31
C LEU A 3 -18.78 -21.89 11.53
N MET A 4 -18.81 -20.55 11.45
CA MET A 4 -17.80 -19.76 10.73
C MET A 4 -16.80 -19.08 11.68
N VAL A 5 -16.93 -19.29 12.98
CA VAL A 5 -15.93 -18.84 13.96
C VAL A 5 -14.64 -19.65 13.75
N PRO A 6 -13.50 -19.01 13.44
CA PRO A 6 -12.24 -19.73 13.25
C PRO A 6 -11.76 -20.35 14.56
N THR A 7 -11.09 -21.51 14.46
CA THR A 7 -10.31 -22.03 15.59
C THR A 7 -9.01 -21.25 15.71
N LEU A 8 -8.82 -20.55 16.84
CA LEU A 8 -7.60 -19.81 17.15
C LEU A 8 -6.64 -20.69 17.94
N TYR A 9 -5.52 -21.08 17.33
CA TYR A 9 -4.45 -21.81 18.00
C TYR A 9 -3.50 -20.79 18.64
N LEU A 10 -3.33 -20.90 19.96
CA LEU A 10 -2.51 -19.97 20.75
C LEU A 10 -1.09 -20.51 20.91
N PHE A 11 -0.12 -19.63 20.67
CA PHE A 11 1.31 -19.88 20.84
C PHE A 11 1.92 -18.77 21.71
N ASP A 12 2.95 -19.12 22.47
CA ASP A 12 3.77 -18.15 23.17
C ASP A 12 4.59 -17.31 22.16
N ARG A 13 5.30 -16.31 22.69
CA ARG A 13 6.15 -15.39 21.91
C ARG A 13 7.26 -16.09 21.11
N PHE A 14 7.58 -17.34 21.46
CA PHE A 14 8.70 -18.12 20.95
C PHE A 14 8.22 -19.34 20.13
N ASP A 15 7.00 -19.30 19.60
CA ASP A 15 6.38 -20.36 18.78
C ASP A 15 6.09 -21.67 19.55
N GLY A 16 6.09 -21.63 20.89
CA GLY A 16 5.66 -22.72 21.76
C GLY A 16 4.14 -22.82 21.81
N ARG A 17 3.56 -24.00 21.52
CA ARG A 17 2.11 -24.18 21.49
C ARG A 17 1.52 -24.17 22.90
N LEU A 18 0.62 -23.22 23.17
CA LEU A 18 -0.08 -23.09 24.45
C LEU A 18 -1.45 -23.78 24.44
N GLY A 19 -2.14 -23.78 23.30
CA GLY A 19 -3.43 -24.46 23.19
C GLY A 19 -4.34 -23.89 22.12
N ILE A 20 -5.64 -23.86 22.44
CA ILE A 20 -6.68 -23.22 21.63
C ILE A 20 -7.27 -22.09 22.48
N LEU A 21 -7.38 -20.89 21.92
CA LEU A 21 -8.00 -19.75 22.55
C LEU A 21 -9.45 -19.64 22.04
N PRO A 22 -10.47 -20.01 22.86
CA PRO A 22 -11.85 -19.91 22.44
C PRO A 22 -12.30 -18.44 22.43
N ALA A 23 -12.75 -17.98 21.26
CA ALA A 23 -13.46 -16.71 21.15
C ALA A 23 -14.87 -16.83 21.75
N VAL A 24 -15.34 -15.75 22.37
CA VAL A 24 -16.72 -15.56 22.85
C VAL A 24 -17.45 -14.76 21.78
N GLY A 25 -18.36 -15.42 21.06
CA GLY A 25 -19.10 -14.77 19.97
C GLY A 25 -18.33 -14.75 18.65
N ALA A 26 -18.34 -13.61 17.97
CA ALA A 26 -17.74 -13.45 16.65
C ALA A 26 -16.28 -12.98 16.73
N VAL A 27 -15.51 -13.30 15.69
CA VAL A 27 -14.18 -12.72 15.45
C VAL A 27 -14.31 -11.71 14.33
N THR A 28 -13.95 -10.45 14.60
CA THR A 28 -13.86 -9.41 13.59
C THR A 28 -12.49 -9.50 12.92
N HIS A 29 -12.44 -9.65 11.60
CA HIS A 29 -11.21 -9.62 10.82
C HIS A 29 -11.25 -8.50 9.79
N VAL A 30 -10.28 -7.61 9.88
CA VAL A 30 -10.09 -6.46 9.00
C VAL A 30 -8.90 -6.74 8.10
N GLU A 31 -9.03 -6.48 6.80
CA GLU A 31 -7.94 -6.53 5.83
C GLU A 31 -7.98 -5.32 4.90
N GLU A 32 -6.82 -4.75 4.61
CA GLU A 32 -6.65 -3.61 3.72
C GLU A 32 -5.41 -3.78 2.84
N VAL A 33 -5.52 -3.41 1.57
CA VAL A 33 -4.39 -3.50 0.62
C VAL A 33 -3.31 -2.50 1.03
N GLY A 34 -2.11 -3.00 1.35
CA GLY A 34 -0.99 -2.18 1.82
C GLY A 34 -1.18 -1.57 3.22
N GLY A 35 -2.23 -1.97 3.94
CA GLY A 35 -2.64 -1.39 5.21
C GLY A 35 -2.86 -2.44 6.31
N GLU A 36 -3.94 -2.25 7.07
CA GLU A 36 -4.29 -3.08 8.22
C GLU A 36 -4.58 -4.55 7.85
N ASP A 37 -4.13 -5.47 8.70
CA ASP A 37 -4.61 -6.84 8.77
C ASP A 37 -4.72 -7.20 10.26
N THR A 38 -5.92 -7.13 10.82
CA THR A 38 -6.15 -7.21 12.28
C THR A 38 -7.32 -8.14 12.62
N ILE A 39 -7.20 -8.87 13.73
CA ILE A 39 -8.32 -9.59 14.32
C ILE A 39 -8.64 -9.05 15.71
N GLU A 40 -9.94 -8.90 15.97
CA GLU A 40 -10.48 -8.45 17.24
C GLU A 40 -11.60 -9.38 17.70
N PHE A 41 -11.59 -9.76 18.97
CA PHE A 41 -12.59 -10.69 19.54
C PHE A 41 -12.59 -10.67 21.07
N ASP A 42 -13.69 -11.11 21.65
CA ASP A 42 -13.79 -11.33 23.10
C ASP A 42 -13.32 -12.75 23.46
N CYS A 43 -12.72 -12.93 24.64
CA CYS A 43 -12.31 -14.23 25.15
C CYS A 43 -12.48 -14.32 26.67
N ALA A 44 -12.72 -15.52 27.19
CA ALA A 44 -12.90 -15.73 28.63
C ALA A 44 -11.58 -15.71 29.41
N LEU A 45 -10.48 -16.07 28.76
CA LEU A 45 -9.13 -16.07 29.31
C LEU A 45 -8.26 -15.21 28.41
N ALA A 46 -7.80 -14.07 28.91
CA ALA A 46 -6.99 -13.14 28.14
C ALA A 46 -5.64 -13.78 27.75
N PRO A 47 -5.25 -13.75 26.47
CA PRO A 47 -3.88 -14.05 26.07
C PRO A 47 -2.94 -12.92 26.51
N GLU A 48 -1.64 -13.22 26.63
CA GLU A 48 -0.64 -12.21 26.93
C GLU A 48 -0.22 -11.43 25.67
N LYS A 49 0.18 -10.16 25.86
CA LYS A 49 0.79 -9.37 24.78
C LYS A 49 1.96 -10.13 24.15
N GLY A 50 2.07 -10.14 22.83
CA GLY A 50 3.10 -10.84 22.07
C GLY A 50 2.83 -12.32 21.83
N GLU A 51 1.84 -12.93 22.48
CA GLU A 51 1.37 -14.27 22.09
C GLU A 51 0.81 -14.25 20.67
N ARG A 52 0.88 -15.39 20.00
CA ARG A 52 0.58 -15.51 18.58
C ARG A 52 -0.66 -16.36 18.37
N LEU A 53 -1.51 -15.92 17.45
CA LEU A 53 -2.75 -16.54 17.06
C LEU A 53 -2.58 -17.08 15.65
N LEU A 54 -2.53 -18.40 15.52
CA LEU A 54 -2.56 -19.08 14.24
C LEU A 54 -3.98 -19.57 13.97
N TRP A 55 -4.53 -19.28 12.80
CA TRP A 55 -5.87 -19.72 12.45
C TRP A 55 -5.99 -19.99 10.95
N ARG A 56 -6.89 -20.92 10.61
CA ARG A 56 -7.22 -21.22 9.22
C ARG A 56 -8.53 -20.55 8.89
N ASP A 57 -8.50 -19.64 7.94
CA ASP A 57 -9.68 -18.90 7.53
C ASP A 57 -10.74 -19.86 6.96
N PRO A 58 -11.95 -19.91 7.53
CA PRO A 58 -12.98 -20.86 7.13
C PRO A 58 -13.58 -20.55 5.76
N THR A 59 -13.34 -19.35 5.22
CA THR A 59 -13.90 -18.90 3.93
C THR A 59 -12.99 -19.19 2.74
N ASP A 60 -11.67 -19.11 2.91
CA ASP A 60 -10.69 -19.33 1.83
C ASP A 60 -9.69 -20.47 2.12
N GLY A 61 -9.67 -21.00 3.35
CA GLY A 61 -8.79 -22.09 3.77
C GLY A 61 -7.33 -21.69 3.96
N VAL A 62 -7.00 -20.39 3.92
CA VAL A 62 -5.64 -19.86 4.07
C VAL A 62 -5.26 -19.77 5.55
N TRP A 63 -4.02 -20.11 5.85
CA TRP A 63 -3.46 -19.94 7.19
C TRP A 63 -3.01 -18.50 7.40
N ARG A 64 -3.37 -17.94 8.55
CA ARG A 64 -3.07 -16.57 8.95
C ARG A 64 -2.50 -16.58 10.36
N GLU A 65 -1.57 -15.67 10.59
CA GLU A 65 -0.95 -15.48 11.89
C GLU A 65 -1.03 -14.02 12.32
N HIS A 66 -1.55 -13.80 13.51
CA HIS A 66 -1.65 -12.51 14.17
C HIS A 66 -0.93 -12.53 15.52
N VAL A 67 -0.44 -11.38 15.99
CA VAL A 67 0.24 -11.19 17.26
C VAL A 67 -0.63 -10.32 18.15
N VAL A 68 -0.87 -10.75 19.39
CA VAL A 68 -1.64 -9.99 20.38
C VAL A 68 -0.87 -8.71 20.74
N VAL A 69 -1.43 -7.55 20.43
CA VAL A 69 -0.79 -6.25 20.69
C VAL A 69 -1.38 -5.54 21.91
N ARG A 70 -2.66 -5.78 22.20
CA ARG A 70 -3.40 -5.19 23.33
C ARG A 70 -4.52 -6.12 23.80
N THR A 71 -4.79 -6.09 25.10
CA THR A 71 -6.00 -6.66 25.71
C THR A 71 -6.69 -5.61 26.58
N ASP A 72 -8.02 -5.58 26.56
CA ASP A 72 -8.84 -4.83 27.51
C ASP A 72 -9.52 -5.86 28.44
N GLU A 73 -9.19 -5.82 29.74
CA GLU A 73 -9.56 -6.88 30.70
C GLU A 73 -10.46 -6.35 31.85
N PRO A 74 -11.75 -6.13 31.60
CA PRO A 74 -12.68 -5.71 32.64
C PRO A 74 -12.91 -6.82 33.68
N LEU A 75 -12.96 -6.43 34.96
CA LEU A 75 -13.26 -7.38 36.04
C LEU A 75 -14.68 -7.96 35.88
N GLY A 76 -14.77 -9.29 35.72
CA GLY A 76 -16.05 -10.01 35.67
C GLY A 76 -16.74 -10.03 34.31
N ALA A 77 -16.07 -9.56 33.24
CA ALA A 77 -16.53 -9.69 31.86
C ALA A 77 -15.42 -10.30 30.98
N PRO A 78 -15.74 -10.84 29.79
CA PRO A 78 -14.73 -11.30 28.85
C PRO A 78 -13.71 -10.21 28.51
N ALA A 79 -12.46 -10.62 28.29
CA ALA A 79 -11.41 -9.74 27.82
C ALA A 79 -11.55 -9.51 26.31
N HIS A 80 -11.34 -8.28 25.86
CA HIS A 80 -11.29 -7.94 24.44
C HIS A 80 -9.84 -7.99 23.95
N VAL A 81 -9.59 -8.73 22.88
CA VAL A 81 -8.25 -8.95 22.31
C VAL A 81 -8.11 -8.18 21.01
N TYR A 82 -7.01 -7.44 20.87
CA TYR A 82 -6.60 -6.80 19.62
C TYR A 82 -5.30 -7.46 19.16
N ALA A 83 -5.31 -8.01 17.94
CA ALA A 83 -4.14 -8.63 17.35
C ALA A 83 -3.91 -8.14 15.92
N GLU A 84 -2.65 -7.89 15.59
CA GLU A 84 -2.21 -7.40 14.28
C GLU A 84 -1.53 -8.52 13.51
N SER A 85 -1.46 -8.40 12.18
CA SER A 85 -0.71 -9.33 11.33
C SER A 85 0.70 -9.54 11.88
N SER A 86 1.16 -10.78 11.83
CA SER A 86 2.52 -11.14 12.26
C SER A 86 3.64 -10.36 11.57
N LEU A 87 3.37 -9.65 10.47
CA LEU A 87 4.27 -8.65 9.89
C LEU A 87 4.64 -7.52 10.86
N CYS A 88 3.83 -7.23 11.89
CA CYS A 88 4.17 -6.24 12.91
C CYS A 88 5.47 -6.59 13.66
N GLU A 89 5.90 -7.85 13.63
CA GLU A 89 7.17 -8.28 14.20
C GLU A 89 8.38 -7.56 13.59
N LEU A 90 8.30 -7.18 12.31
CA LEU A 90 9.36 -6.44 11.60
C LEU A 90 9.59 -5.04 12.16
N LEU A 91 8.70 -4.53 13.03
CA LEU A 91 8.94 -3.29 13.79
C LEU A 91 10.07 -3.45 14.82
N GLY A 92 10.35 -4.69 15.25
CA GLY A 92 11.40 -5.01 16.23
C GLY A 92 12.78 -5.23 15.62
N ASP A 93 12.87 -5.43 14.31
CA ASP A 93 14.12 -5.60 13.57
C ASP A 93 14.57 -4.24 13.00
N PHE A 94 15.89 -3.99 12.97
CA PHE A 94 16.44 -2.69 12.61
C PHE A 94 17.49 -2.81 11.50
N VAL A 95 17.36 -1.94 10.50
CA VAL A 95 18.30 -1.79 9.39
C VAL A 95 19.14 -0.56 9.67
N GLU A 96 20.40 -0.77 10.06
CA GLU A 96 21.36 0.32 10.26
C GLU A 96 21.63 1.03 8.94
N GLU A 97 22.09 0.28 7.93
CA GLU A 97 22.32 0.78 6.58
C GLU A 97 22.20 -0.36 5.55
N GLU A 98 21.46 -0.14 4.47
CA GLU A 98 21.49 -0.97 3.27
C GLU A 98 21.54 -0.08 2.04
N GLN A 99 22.66 -0.12 1.33
CA GLN A 99 22.84 0.59 0.07
C GLN A 99 22.46 -0.32 -1.10
N LEU A 100 21.22 -0.19 -1.57
CA LEU A 100 20.71 -0.96 -2.70
C LEU A 100 21.06 -0.24 -4.00
N VAL A 101 21.95 -0.83 -4.79
CA VAL A 101 22.40 -0.28 -6.08
C VAL A 101 22.19 -1.32 -7.17
N ALA A 102 21.46 -0.94 -8.23
CA ALA A 102 21.15 -1.81 -9.36
C ALA A 102 20.60 -3.18 -8.90
N LYS A 103 19.56 -3.15 -8.07
CA LYS A 103 18.92 -4.34 -7.49
C LYS A 103 17.54 -4.54 -8.07
N THR A 104 17.20 -5.79 -8.34
CA THR A 104 15.82 -6.21 -8.60
C THR A 104 14.98 -6.15 -7.32
N ALA A 105 13.65 -6.17 -7.46
CA ALA A 105 12.74 -6.20 -6.31
C ALA A 105 12.99 -7.41 -5.39
N SER A 106 13.34 -8.56 -5.98
CA SER A 106 13.66 -9.77 -5.22
C SER A 106 14.93 -9.64 -4.40
N GLU A 107 15.97 -9.01 -4.94
CA GLU A 107 17.22 -8.78 -4.19
C GLU A 107 17.03 -7.72 -3.11
N ALA A 108 16.28 -6.64 -3.40
CA ALA A 108 15.96 -5.61 -2.43
C ALA A 108 15.16 -6.17 -1.25
N LEU A 109 14.12 -6.97 -1.54
CA LEU A 109 13.34 -7.65 -0.52
C LEU A 109 14.19 -8.64 0.28
N ALA A 110 15.11 -9.37 -0.37
CA ALA A 110 16.03 -10.27 0.32
C ALA A 110 16.98 -9.54 1.28
N ALA A 111 17.51 -8.39 0.87
CA ALA A 111 18.37 -7.57 1.72
C ALA A 111 17.63 -7.08 2.97
N VAL A 112 16.40 -6.58 2.82
CA VAL A 112 15.57 -6.14 3.96
C VAL A 112 15.25 -7.31 4.90
N LEU A 113 14.81 -8.44 4.37
CA LEU A 113 14.38 -9.58 5.20
C LEU A 113 15.55 -10.33 5.84
N ALA A 114 16.79 -10.15 5.38
CA ALA A 114 17.98 -10.74 5.99
C ALA A 114 18.22 -10.25 7.44
N HIS A 115 17.65 -9.09 7.80
CA HIS A 115 17.66 -8.55 9.16
C HIS A 115 16.60 -9.17 10.08
N THR A 116 15.80 -10.11 9.56
CA THR A 116 14.61 -10.67 10.22
C THR A 116 14.66 -12.20 10.14
N ARG A 117 13.70 -12.87 10.79
CA ARG A 117 13.49 -14.32 10.58
C ARG A 117 12.54 -14.66 9.41
N TRP A 118 12.01 -13.65 8.72
CA TRP A 118 11.13 -13.84 7.57
C TRP A 118 11.94 -14.14 6.31
N THR A 119 11.30 -14.79 5.35
CA THR A 119 11.93 -15.19 4.09
C THR A 119 11.23 -14.56 2.90
N VAL A 120 11.95 -14.39 1.79
CA VAL A 120 11.37 -13.97 0.51
C VAL A 120 10.54 -15.10 -0.07
N GLY A 121 9.35 -14.78 -0.54
CA GLY A 121 8.50 -15.71 -1.28
C GLY A 121 8.41 -15.36 -2.75
N ASP A 122 7.21 -15.45 -3.32
CA ASP A 122 6.98 -15.15 -4.71
C ASP A 122 7.06 -13.63 -4.95
N VAL A 123 7.97 -13.22 -5.84
CA VAL A 123 8.13 -11.83 -6.27
C VAL A 123 7.62 -11.71 -7.70
N GLY A 124 6.45 -11.11 -7.84
CA GLY A 124 5.79 -10.89 -9.14
C GLY A 124 6.14 -9.55 -9.78
N VAL A 125 6.92 -8.70 -9.09
CA VAL A 125 7.46 -7.46 -9.64
C VAL A 125 8.53 -7.80 -10.68
N GLY A 126 8.56 -7.06 -11.80
CA GLY A 126 9.49 -7.30 -12.90
C GLY A 126 10.97 -7.18 -12.52
N ALA A 127 11.86 -7.55 -13.46
CA ALA A 127 13.31 -7.58 -13.25
C ALA A 127 14.00 -6.21 -13.38
N THR A 128 13.25 -5.10 -13.39
CA THR A 128 13.84 -3.76 -13.48
C THR A 128 14.69 -3.47 -12.25
N GLU A 129 15.96 -3.16 -12.50
CA GLU A 129 16.90 -2.79 -11.45
C GLU A 129 16.68 -1.34 -11.03
N ARG A 130 16.68 -1.11 -9.72
CA ARG A 130 16.58 0.23 -9.09
C ARG A 130 17.55 0.32 -7.93
N GLY A 131 17.58 1.47 -7.27
CA GLY A 131 18.37 1.64 -6.06
C GLY A 131 17.70 2.57 -5.06
N CYS A 132 18.00 2.36 -3.79
CA CYS A 132 17.66 3.27 -2.71
C CYS A 132 18.63 3.07 -1.54
N LEU A 133 18.70 4.07 -0.68
CA LEU A 133 19.37 3.95 0.62
C LEU A 133 18.29 3.67 1.67
N LEU A 134 18.51 2.63 2.47
CA LEU A 134 17.77 2.40 3.70
C LEU A 134 18.72 2.72 4.85
N TYR A 135 18.36 3.66 5.71
CA TYR A 135 19.25 4.14 6.76
C TYR A 135 18.46 4.41 8.03
N HIS A 136 18.87 3.77 9.14
CA HIS A 136 18.25 3.92 10.47
C HIS A 136 16.72 3.75 10.47
N VAL A 137 16.24 2.66 9.88
CA VAL A 137 14.80 2.33 9.81
C VAL A 137 14.54 0.92 10.32
N ASN A 138 13.34 0.68 10.86
CA ASN A 138 12.93 -0.69 11.16
C ASN A 138 12.63 -1.48 9.87
N ALA A 139 12.68 -2.82 9.94
CA ALA A 139 12.51 -3.69 8.78
C ALA A 139 11.13 -3.55 8.11
N LEU A 140 10.07 -3.19 8.86
CA LEU A 140 8.75 -2.94 8.27
C LEU A 140 8.75 -1.67 7.42
N ALA A 141 9.38 -0.61 7.90
CA ALA A 141 9.56 0.63 7.14
C ALA A 141 10.43 0.40 5.89
N ALA A 142 11.50 -0.39 6.02
CA ALA A 142 12.34 -0.81 4.90
C ALA A 142 11.55 -1.62 3.86
N LEU A 143 10.70 -2.57 4.27
CA LEU A 143 9.81 -3.33 3.39
C LEU A 143 8.87 -2.40 2.61
N ARG A 144 8.27 -1.42 3.29
CA ARG A 144 7.36 -0.44 2.68
C ARG A 144 8.10 0.46 1.68
N ARG A 145 9.37 0.78 1.96
CA ARG A 145 10.23 1.48 1.00
C ARG A 145 10.53 0.63 -0.23
N VAL A 146 10.66 -0.69 -0.09
CA VAL A 146 10.78 -1.61 -1.22
C VAL A 146 9.51 -1.59 -2.09
N GLU A 147 8.32 -1.66 -1.49
CA GLU A 147 7.05 -1.52 -2.23
C GLU A 147 6.95 -0.17 -2.97
N GLU A 148 7.45 0.91 -2.38
CA GLU A 148 7.41 2.23 -3.00
C GLU A 148 8.35 2.34 -4.21
N VAL A 149 9.60 1.88 -4.06
CA VAL A 149 10.64 2.04 -5.08
C VAL A 149 10.45 1.05 -6.23
N TRP A 150 10.20 -0.22 -5.93
CA TRP A 150 10.06 -1.27 -6.94
C TRP A 150 8.61 -1.51 -7.35
N GLY A 151 7.64 -1.01 -6.59
CA GLY A 151 6.24 -1.37 -6.75
C GLY A 151 5.90 -2.70 -6.08
N GLY A 152 4.68 -3.18 -6.33
CA GLY A 152 4.16 -4.39 -5.74
C GLY A 152 3.42 -4.14 -4.43
N GLU A 153 2.76 -5.20 -3.96
CA GLU A 153 1.87 -5.15 -2.80
C GLU A 153 2.16 -6.34 -1.90
N ALA A 154 2.96 -6.11 -0.88
CA ALA A 154 3.47 -7.13 -0.01
C ALA A 154 2.35 -7.84 0.74
N GLU A 155 2.48 -9.16 0.87
CA GLU A 155 1.56 -9.98 1.65
C GLU A 155 2.31 -11.05 2.45
N ALA A 156 1.83 -11.29 3.67
CA ALA A 156 2.33 -12.36 4.52
C ALA A 156 1.75 -13.70 4.10
N VAL A 157 2.62 -14.70 3.95
CA VAL A 157 2.24 -16.08 3.70
C VAL A 157 2.77 -16.96 4.83
N ILE A 158 1.84 -17.66 5.48
CA ILE A 158 2.13 -18.52 6.63
C ILE A 158 1.94 -19.98 6.22
N ALA A 159 3.04 -20.74 6.18
CA ALA A 159 2.97 -22.18 5.97
C ALA A 159 2.86 -22.89 7.32
N VAL A 160 2.00 -23.91 7.41
CA VAL A 160 1.78 -24.69 8.63
C VAL A 160 2.11 -26.15 8.38
N ALA A 161 2.95 -26.73 9.23
CA ALA A 161 3.28 -28.15 9.22
C ALA A 161 3.24 -28.69 10.66
N ASN A 162 2.73 -29.91 10.83
CA ASN A 162 2.65 -30.58 12.14
C ASN A 162 1.96 -29.74 13.24
N GLY A 163 0.97 -28.93 12.84
CA GLY A 163 0.22 -28.07 13.75
C GLY A 163 1.01 -26.87 14.30
N ARG A 164 2.07 -26.45 13.62
CA ARG A 164 2.91 -25.28 13.96
C ARG A 164 3.24 -24.48 12.70
N VAL A 165 3.62 -23.21 12.88
CA VAL A 165 4.17 -22.40 11.79
C VAL A 165 5.48 -23.02 11.32
N ALA A 166 5.56 -23.34 10.04
CA ALA A 166 6.72 -23.92 9.37
C ALA A 166 7.57 -22.86 8.69
N SER A 167 6.94 -21.85 8.10
CA SER A 167 7.62 -20.69 7.52
C SER A 167 6.75 -19.45 7.58
N ARG A 168 7.44 -18.30 7.62
CA ARG A 168 6.87 -16.97 7.47
C ARG A 168 7.56 -16.33 6.28
N THR A 169 6.76 -15.96 5.29
CA THR A 169 7.27 -15.55 4.00
C THR A 169 6.56 -14.27 3.58
N VAL A 170 7.30 -13.34 2.97
CA VAL A 170 6.72 -12.14 2.35
C VAL A 170 6.71 -12.36 0.84
N ASN A 171 5.51 -12.44 0.27
CA ASN A 171 5.33 -12.35 -1.18
C ASN A 171 5.24 -10.88 -1.59
N LEU A 172 5.70 -10.57 -2.80
CA LEU A 172 5.61 -9.24 -3.40
C LEU A 172 5.04 -9.35 -4.82
N PRO A 173 3.74 -9.67 -4.97
CA PRO A 173 3.08 -9.62 -6.27
C PRO A 173 3.09 -8.17 -6.81
N ALA A 174 3.17 -8.01 -8.13
CA ALA A 174 3.05 -6.68 -8.75
C ALA A 174 1.72 -5.99 -8.41
N ARG A 175 0.67 -6.79 -8.19
CA ARG A 175 -0.67 -6.36 -7.78
C ARG A 175 -1.41 -7.53 -7.15
N ARG A 176 -2.05 -7.33 -6.00
CA ARG A 176 -2.93 -8.34 -5.37
C ARG A 176 -4.32 -8.34 -5.99
N GLY A 177 -4.98 -9.49 -5.92
CA GLY A 177 -6.36 -9.66 -6.37
C GLY A 177 -6.54 -9.69 -7.88
N GLU A 178 -7.74 -10.08 -8.29
CA GLU A 178 -8.09 -10.36 -9.69
C GLU A 178 -9.54 -9.97 -10.00
N TRP A 179 -9.93 -10.02 -11.27
CA TRP A 179 -11.32 -9.86 -11.67
C TRP A 179 -12.09 -11.17 -11.45
N ARG A 180 -12.94 -11.20 -10.41
CA ARG A 180 -13.79 -12.36 -10.09
C ARG A 180 -15.23 -12.27 -10.61
N GLY A 181 -15.54 -11.26 -11.44
CA GLY A 181 -16.89 -11.05 -11.96
C GLY A 181 -17.82 -10.28 -11.03
N ALA A 182 -17.31 -9.74 -9.91
CA ALA A 182 -18.12 -9.01 -8.94
C ALA A 182 -18.60 -7.67 -9.51
N ARG A 183 -19.92 -7.45 -9.49
CA ARG A 183 -20.56 -6.24 -9.96
C ARG A 183 -21.49 -5.67 -8.90
N PHE A 184 -21.30 -4.39 -8.62
CA PHE A 184 -22.12 -3.62 -7.70
C PHE A 184 -22.97 -2.59 -8.46
N SER A 185 -24.26 -2.55 -8.19
CA SER A 185 -25.20 -1.60 -8.79
C SER A 185 -25.91 -0.78 -7.72
N TYR A 186 -25.98 0.53 -7.97
CA TYR A 186 -26.75 1.47 -7.15
C TYR A 186 -28.21 1.00 -6.99
N GLY A 187 -28.74 1.10 -5.76
CA GLY A 187 -30.10 0.69 -5.43
C GLY A 187 -30.37 -0.83 -5.41
N LYS A 188 -29.40 -1.67 -5.79
CA LYS A 188 -29.50 -3.14 -5.69
C LYS A 188 -28.53 -3.69 -4.66
N THR A 189 -27.26 -3.81 -5.04
CA THR A 189 -26.22 -4.39 -4.19
C THR A 189 -25.55 -3.35 -3.30
N LEU A 190 -25.75 -2.06 -3.60
CA LEU A 190 -25.32 -0.91 -2.82
C LEU A 190 -26.47 -0.40 -1.93
N ALA A 191 -27.18 -1.30 -1.25
CA ALA A 191 -28.20 -0.90 -0.29
C ALA A 191 -27.48 -0.38 0.98
N ALA A 192 -27.76 0.86 1.39
CA ALA A 192 -27.06 1.57 2.47
C ALA A 192 -25.56 1.87 2.19
N CYS A 193 -25.24 2.26 0.95
CA CYS A 193 -23.88 2.67 0.60
C CYS A 193 -23.64 4.17 0.86
N THR A 194 -22.59 4.48 1.62
CA THR A 194 -22.01 5.84 1.64
C THR A 194 -21.08 5.97 0.44
N ARG A 195 -21.43 6.84 -0.51
CA ARG A 195 -20.56 7.23 -1.62
C ARG A 195 -19.84 8.51 -1.27
N THR A 196 -18.52 8.45 -1.23
CA THR A 196 -17.64 9.62 -1.12
C THR A 196 -16.98 9.85 -2.46
N VAL A 197 -17.35 10.94 -3.13
CA VAL A 197 -16.56 11.44 -4.26
C VAL A 197 -15.37 12.15 -3.65
N LEU A 198 -14.17 11.67 -3.95
CA LEU A 198 -12.95 12.25 -3.39
C LEU A 198 -12.70 13.62 -4.02
N GLU A 199 -11.96 14.47 -3.31
CA GLU A 199 -11.68 15.85 -3.72
C GLU A 199 -10.64 15.95 -4.86
N ASP A 200 -10.09 14.81 -5.28
CA ASP A 200 -9.13 14.72 -6.37
C ASP A 200 -9.67 15.32 -7.67
N GLU A 201 -8.84 16.13 -8.33
CA GLU A 201 -9.14 16.65 -9.65
C GLU A 201 -9.08 15.52 -10.70
N VAL A 202 -10.02 15.53 -11.64
CA VAL A 202 -9.97 14.65 -12.81
C VAL A 202 -9.05 15.28 -13.84
N PHE A 203 -7.91 14.65 -14.11
CA PHE A 203 -6.96 15.12 -15.11
C PHE A 203 -7.25 14.46 -16.45
N THR A 204 -7.47 15.27 -17.47
CA THR A 204 -7.71 14.79 -18.84
C THR A 204 -6.43 14.87 -19.68
N ALA A 205 -5.33 15.38 -19.10
CA ALA A 205 -4.00 15.37 -19.67
C ALA A 205 -2.93 15.43 -18.57
N LEU A 206 -1.79 14.76 -18.77
CA LEU A 206 -0.67 14.75 -17.84
C LEU A 206 0.66 15.08 -18.54
N TYR A 207 1.44 15.95 -17.91
CA TYR A 207 2.87 16.06 -18.15
C TYR A 207 3.63 14.98 -17.37
N GLY A 208 4.64 14.37 -17.98
CA GLY A 208 5.51 13.40 -17.31
C GLY A 208 6.96 13.87 -17.26
N TYR A 209 7.56 13.73 -16.08
CA TYR A 209 8.96 14.08 -15.85
C TYR A 209 9.74 12.89 -15.31
N GLY A 210 10.86 12.56 -15.94
CA GLY A 210 11.76 11.49 -15.51
C GLY A 210 12.83 11.98 -14.53
N LYS A 211 13.97 11.29 -14.54
CA LYS A 211 15.15 11.62 -13.73
C LYS A 211 15.67 13.02 -14.05
N GLY A 212 16.04 13.76 -13.00
CA GLY A 212 16.85 14.97 -13.12
C GLY A 212 18.32 14.62 -12.88
N LEU A 213 19.24 15.07 -13.73
CA LEU A 213 20.66 14.83 -13.49
C LEU A 213 21.20 15.85 -12.48
N PRO A 214 21.96 15.43 -11.45
CA PRO A 214 22.63 16.36 -10.55
C PRO A 214 23.57 17.27 -11.34
N ILE A 215 23.65 18.53 -10.94
CA ILE A 215 24.69 19.46 -11.39
C ILE A 215 25.91 19.20 -10.51
N TYR A 216 27.05 19.01 -11.13
CA TYR A 216 28.34 18.85 -10.45
C TYR A 216 29.16 20.12 -10.63
N ASP A 217 29.93 20.50 -9.61
CA ASP A 217 30.94 21.55 -9.73
C ASP A 217 32.17 21.05 -10.53
N GLU A 218 33.14 21.93 -10.71
CA GLU A 218 34.38 21.63 -11.44
C GLU A 218 35.22 20.52 -10.77
N GLN A 219 34.91 20.17 -9.52
CA GLN A 219 35.57 19.15 -8.71
C GLN A 219 34.81 17.81 -8.74
N GLY A 220 33.65 17.75 -9.41
CA GLY A 220 32.82 16.56 -9.50
C GLY A 220 31.94 16.34 -8.27
N VAL A 221 31.76 17.35 -7.41
CA VAL A 221 30.87 17.30 -6.24
C VAL A 221 29.49 17.83 -6.64
N ALA A 222 28.43 17.12 -6.24
CA ALA A 222 27.07 17.54 -6.56
C ALA A 222 26.75 18.88 -5.86
N THR A 223 26.38 19.90 -6.61
CA THR A 223 26.15 21.26 -6.09
C THR A 223 24.80 21.43 -5.38
N GLY A 224 24.05 20.34 -5.18
CA GLY A 224 22.65 20.35 -4.73
C GLY A 224 21.64 20.85 -5.78
N GLY A 225 22.09 21.25 -6.98
CA GLY A 225 21.22 21.64 -8.10
C GLY A 225 20.93 20.46 -9.03
N PHE A 226 19.76 20.46 -9.68
CA PHE A 226 19.43 19.48 -10.73
C PHE A 226 19.29 20.18 -12.09
N THR A 227 19.75 19.52 -13.15
CA THR A 227 19.46 19.89 -14.54
C THR A 227 17.97 19.71 -14.86
N ARG A 228 17.56 20.14 -16.06
CA ARG A 228 16.18 19.91 -16.53
C ARG A 228 15.87 18.41 -16.51
N ARG A 229 14.76 18.04 -15.87
CA ARG A 229 14.28 16.65 -15.84
C ARG A 229 14.05 16.12 -17.25
N LEU A 230 14.26 14.81 -17.42
CA LEU A 230 13.89 14.11 -18.64
C LEU A 230 12.41 14.38 -18.97
N THR A 231 12.14 14.69 -20.23
CA THR A 231 10.78 14.75 -20.79
C THR A 231 10.72 13.89 -22.06
N PHE A 232 9.52 13.62 -22.56
CA PHE A 232 9.31 12.69 -23.68
C PHE A 232 8.84 13.36 -24.99
N GLY A 233 8.92 14.69 -25.10
CA GLY A 233 8.50 15.41 -26.32
C GLY A 233 9.22 14.93 -27.58
N SER A 234 10.50 14.55 -27.48
CA SER A 234 11.28 14.01 -28.59
C SER A 234 10.69 12.74 -29.20
N VAL A 235 9.95 11.95 -28.41
CA VAL A 235 9.25 10.72 -28.86
C VAL A 235 7.74 10.92 -29.00
N ASN A 236 7.25 12.16 -28.87
CA ASN A 236 5.82 12.49 -28.86
C ASN A 236 5.53 13.82 -29.59
N ASN A 237 6.08 13.97 -30.80
CA ASN A 237 5.83 15.13 -31.68
C ASN A 237 6.10 16.50 -31.01
N ASP A 238 7.18 16.60 -30.24
CA ASP A 238 7.57 17.78 -29.45
C ASP A 238 6.58 18.17 -28.34
N VAL A 239 5.71 17.24 -27.93
CA VAL A 239 4.72 17.44 -26.87
C VAL A 239 5.08 16.63 -25.61
N ASN A 240 5.30 17.32 -24.48
CA ASN A 240 5.70 16.69 -23.21
C ASN A 240 4.51 16.22 -22.34
N TRP A 241 3.33 16.05 -22.94
CA TRP A 241 2.13 15.59 -22.26
C TRP A 241 1.36 14.58 -23.12
N VAL A 242 0.55 13.77 -22.46
CA VAL A 242 -0.43 12.86 -23.08
C VAL A 242 -1.82 13.23 -22.60
N GLY A 243 -2.85 13.02 -23.41
CA GLY A 243 -4.22 13.43 -23.12
C GLY A 243 -5.26 12.42 -23.57
N ASP A 244 -6.39 12.45 -22.88
CA ASP A 244 -7.57 11.63 -23.17
C ASP A 244 -8.69 12.56 -23.61
N ASP A 245 -9.07 12.43 -24.89
CA ASP A 245 -10.03 13.32 -25.53
C ASP A 245 -11.47 12.99 -25.17
N ASP A 246 -11.79 11.72 -24.90
CA ASP A 246 -13.10 11.32 -24.41
C ASP A 246 -13.31 11.85 -22.99
N ALA A 247 -12.29 11.73 -22.13
CA ALA A 247 -12.29 12.34 -20.81
C ALA A 247 -12.35 13.87 -20.88
N ARG A 248 -11.68 14.52 -21.85
CA ARG A 248 -11.77 15.98 -22.06
C ARG A 248 -13.19 16.43 -22.38
N LEU A 249 -13.94 15.67 -23.17
CA LEU A 249 -15.31 16.03 -23.53
C LEU A 249 -16.25 15.99 -22.32
N VAL A 250 -16.03 15.05 -21.39
CA VAL A 250 -16.84 14.86 -20.19
C VAL A 250 -16.38 15.76 -19.02
N TRP A 251 -15.08 15.79 -18.74
CA TRP A 251 -14.48 16.39 -17.54
C TRP A 251 -13.66 17.66 -17.80
N GLY A 252 -13.47 18.06 -19.06
CA GLY A 252 -12.72 19.25 -19.43
C GLY A 252 -13.26 20.55 -18.84
N ARG A 253 -12.44 21.61 -18.87
CA ARG A 253 -12.87 22.96 -18.48
C ARG A 253 -13.37 23.73 -19.71
N PRO A 254 -14.30 24.68 -19.58
CA PRO A 254 -14.63 25.57 -20.70
C PRO A 254 -13.37 26.26 -21.24
N ASP A 255 -13.17 26.22 -22.55
CA ASP A 255 -12.02 26.87 -23.21
C ASP A 255 -12.24 28.37 -23.51
N GLY A 256 -13.42 28.90 -23.16
CA GLY A 256 -13.82 30.27 -23.45
C GLY A 256 -14.38 30.48 -24.87
N ALA A 257 -14.38 29.46 -25.72
CA ALA A 257 -14.84 29.50 -27.11
C ALA A 257 -15.87 28.39 -27.42
N CYS A 258 -16.74 28.08 -26.44
CA CYS A 258 -17.76 27.02 -26.50
C CYS A 258 -17.23 25.59 -26.65
N GLY A 259 -15.92 25.37 -26.55
CA GLY A 259 -15.31 24.04 -26.52
C GLY A 259 -14.90 23.60 -25.12
N ARG A 260 -14.03 22.58 -25.07
CA ARG A 260 -13.53 21.94 -23.85
C ARG A 260 -12.00 21.91 -23.90
N ALA A 261 -11.35 22.55 -22.93
CA ALA A 261 -9.92 22.46 -22.70
C ALA A 261 -9.59 21.30 -21.75
N HIS A 262 -8.41 20.69 -21.92
CA HIS A 262 -7.93 19.68 -20.99
C HIS A 262 -7.72 20.29 -19.58
N ARG A 263 -7.93 19.45 -18.56
CA ARG A 263 -7.41 19.64 -17.20
C ARG A 263 -6.02 19.01 -17.13
N PHE A 264 -4.99 19.84 -16.98
CA PHE A 264 -3.60 19.39 -16.92
C PHE A 264 -3.17 19.06 -15.49
N GLY A 265 -2.53 17.91 -15.33
CA GLY A 265 -1.76 17.54 -14.15
C GLY A 265 -0.32 17.21 -14.52
N HIS A 266 0.45 16.70 -13.56
CA HIS A 266 1.79 16.19 -13.81
C HIS A 266 2.12 14.98 -12.93
N VAL A 267 3.05 14.16 -13.40
CA VAL A 267 3.62 13.01 -12.68
C VAL A 267 5.14 13.01 -12.80
N VAL A 268 5.81 12.47 -11.79
CA VAL A 268 7.27 12.41 -11.70
C VAL A 268 7.70 10.97 -11.46
N PHE A 269 8.58 10.46 -12.33
CA PHE A 269 9.21 9.15 -12.25
C PHE A 269 10.71 9.34 -12.05
N PRO A 270 11.18 9.49 -10.80
CA PRO A 270 12.54 9.97 -10.50
C PRO A 270 13.65 9.06 -11.02
N ASP A 271 13.36 7.78 -11.23
CA ASP A 271 14.33 6.79 -11.72
C ASP A 271 14.26 6.55 -13.23
N CYS A 272 13.27 7.14 -13.92
CA CYS A 272 13.07 6.91 -15.34
C CYS A 272 14.10 7.70 -16.16
N GLU A 273 14.97 6.99 -16.86
CA GLU A 273 16.03 7.57 -17.70
C GLU A 273 15.73 7.49 -19.20
N ASP A 274 14.72 6.72 -19.62
CA ASP A 274 14.31 6.58 -21.02
C ASP A 274 13.02 7.36 -21.33
N ALA A 275 13.01 8.09 -22.46
CA ALA A 275 11.88 8.92 -22.86
C ALA A 275 10.66 8.11 -23.32
N THR A 276 10.87 6.92 -23.91
CA THR A 276 9.78 6.05 -24.37
C THR A 276 9.10 5.39 -23.18
N GLU A 277 9.89 4.90 -22.23
CA GLU A 277 9.40 4.40 -20.94
C GLU A 277 8.64 5.49 -20.19
N LEU A 278 9.17 6.71 -20.14
CA LEU A 278 8.53 7.84 -19.47
C LEU A 278 7.14 8.14 -20.07
N LYS A 279 7.01 8.10 -21.40
CA LYS A 279 5.72 8.26 -22.08
C LYS A 279 4.73 7.16 -21.69
N ALA A 280 5.15 5.90 -21.72
CA ALA A 280 4.29 4.77 -21.36
C ALA A 280 3.84 4.83 -19.88
N LEU A 281 4.73 5.19 -18.97
CA LEU A 281 4.41 5.39 -17.56
C LEU A 281 3.41 6.55 -17.36
N THR A 282 3.55 7.62 -18.13
CA THR A 282 2.64 8.78 -18.07
C THR A 282 1.26 8.44 -18.65
N GLU A 283 1.18 7.64 -19.71
CA GLU A 283 -0.09 7.14 -20.27
C GLU A 283 -0.82 6.23 -19.28
N ALA A 284 -0.10 5.33 -18.60
CA ALA A 284 -0.66 4.50 -17.55
C ALA A 284 -1.19 5.34 -16.37
N ALA A 285 -0.46 6.38 -15.97
CA ALA A 285 -0.91 7.30 -14.93
C ALA A 285 -2.13 8.12 -15.36
N LEU A 286 -2.21 8.55 -16.63
CA LEU A 286 -3.35 9.29 -17.15
C LEU A 286 -4.61 8.43 -17.14
N ALA A 287 -4.52 7.16 -17.56
CA ALA A 287 -5.64 6.23 -17.52
C ALA A 287 -6.21 6.04 -16.10
N ALA A 288 -5.39 6.22 -15.06
CA ALA A 288 -5.83 6.17 -13.66
C ALA A 288 -6.39 7.51 -13.14
N ALA A 289 -6.09 8.63 -13.80
CA ALA A 289 -6.43 9.98 -13.36
C ALA A 289 -7.58 10.63 -14.16
N CYS A 290 -7.99 10.02 -15.28
CA CYS A 290 -9.01 10.55 -16.20
C CYS A 290 -10.46 10.22 -15.80
N GLU A 291 -10.67 9.55 -14.67
CA GLU A 291 -11.97 9.27 -14.06
C GLU A 291 -12.05 9.87 -12.64
N PRO A 292 -13.25 10.29 -12.17
CA PRO A 292 -13.44 10.68 -10.77
C PRO A 292 -13.05 9.56 -9.82
N ARG A 293 -12.26 9.89 -8.80
CA ARG A 293 -11.98 8.93 -7.73
C ARG A 293 -13.18 8.89 -6.78
N VAL A 294 -13.76 7.70 -6.62
CA VAL A 294 -14.93 7.48 -5.78
C VAL A 294 -14.65 6.34 -4.84
N SER A 295 -15.03 6.51 -3.58
CA SER A 295 -15.04 5.46 -2.58
C SER A 295 -16.49 5.09 -2.24
N TYR A 296 -16.77 3.80 -2.20
CA TYR A 296 -18.07 3.21 -1.86
C TYR A 296 -17.88 2.28 -0.65
N GLU A 297 -18.52 2.58 0.48
CA GLU A 297 -18.62 1.62 1.58
C GLU A 297 -19.90 0.78 1.40
N VAL A 298 -19.76 -0.54 1.39
CA VAL A 298 -20.83 -1.47 1.01
C VAL A 298 -20.97 -2.56 2.06
N ASP A 299 -22.14 -2.64 2.69
CA ASP A 299 -22.55 -3.80 3.47
C ASP A 299 -23.05 -4.91 2.52
N VAL A 300 -22.27 -5.98 2.40
CA VAL A 300 -22.52 -7.09 1.45
C VAL A 300 -23.50 -8.12 2.03
N ALA A 301 -24.05 -7.88 3.22
CA ALA A 301 -24.80 -8.83 4.04
C ALA A 301 -25.99 -9.55 3.35
N ALA A 302 -26.38 -9.18 2.12
CA ALA A 302 -27.51 -9.78 1.42
C ALA A 302 -27.27 -10.18 -0.06
N VAL A 303 -26.06 -10.06 -0.62
CA VAL A 303 -25.88 -10.21 -2.08
C VAL A 303 -24.98 -11.37 -2.46
N ASP A 304 -25.53 -12.33 -3.21
CA ASP A 304 -24.78 -13.42 -3.88
C ASP A 304 -23.67 -12.93 -4.83
N GLY A 305 -23.60 -11.63 -5.14
CA GLY A 305 -22.60 -11.00 -6.01
C GLY A 305 -21.33 -10.47 -5.32
N GLY A 306 -21.30 -10.41 -3.98
CA GLY A 306 -20.10 -10.02 -3.20
C GLY A 306 -19.46 -11.15 -2.42
N ALA A 307 -20.04 -12.36 -2.48
CA ALA A 307 -19.45 -13.56 -1.91
C ALA A 307 -18.12 -13.87 -2.61
N GLY A 308 -17.03 -13.79 -1.86
CA GLY A 308 -15.69 -14.14 -2.36
C GLY A 308 -14.86 -12.97 -2.89
N VAL A 309 -15.35 -11.72 -2.83
CA VAL A 309 -14.48 -10.55 -3.06
C VAL A 309 -13.40 -10.49 -1.99
N ARG A 310 -12.15 -10.38 -2.43
CA ARG A 310 -10.97 -10.30 -1.58
C ARG A 310 -10.32 -8.92 -1.68
N PRO A 311 -9.58 -8.49 -0.65
CA PRO A 311 -8.71 -7.33 -0.76
C PRO A 311 -7.86 -7.42 -2.03
N GLY A 312 -7.88 -6.35 -2.81
CA GLY A 312 -7.18 -6.25 -4.08
C GLY A 312 -7.98 -6.63 -5.32
N ASP A 313 -9.13 -7.31 -5.19
CA ASP A 313 -9.91 -7.72 -6.36
C ASP A 313 -10.50 -6.53 -7.12
N ASP A 314 -10.58 -6.67 -8.45
CA ASP A 314 -11.30 -5.73 -9.32
C ASP A 314 -12.80 -5.95 -9.23
N VAL A 315 -13.56 -4.86 -9.16
CA VAL A 315 -15.03 -4.86 -9.11
C VAL A 315 -15.59 -3.83 -10.10
N ALA A 316 -16.75 -4.14 -10.68
CA ALA A 316 -17.46 -3.20 -11.54
C ALA A 316 -18.51 -2.48 -10.71
N VAL A 317 -18.52 -1.15 -10.74
CA VAL A 317 -19.53 -0.33 -10.06
C VAL A 317 -20.37 0.37 -11.11
N VAL A 318 -21.69 0.18 -11.05
CA VAL A 318 -22.66 0.85 -11.93
C VAL A 318 -23.52 1.76 -11.08
N ASP A 319 -23.28 3.05 -11.21
CA ASP A 319 -23.98 4.10 -10.47
C ASP A 319 -25.03 4.77 -11.37
N SER A 320 -26.24 4.23 -11.30
CA SER A 320 -27.41 4.73 -12.04
C SER A 320 -28.08 5.95 -11.40
N SER A 321 -27.50 6.52 -10.33
CA SER A 321 -28.03 7.74 -9.71
C SER A 321 -27.62 9.03 -10.44
N ARG A 322 -26.74 8.91 -11.44
CA ARG A 322 -26.23 10.03 -12.26
C ARG A 322 -26.77 9.94 -13.69
N SER A 323 -26.74 11.08 -14.39
CA SER A 323 -27.04 11.19 -15.82
C SER A 323 -25.91 11.95 -16.52
N PRO A 324 -25.14 11.31 -17.42
CA PRO A 324 -25.19 9.88 -17.75
C PRO A 324 -24.78 8.97 -16.56
N GLU A 325 -25.19 7.69 -16.61
CA GLU A 325 -24.80 6.69 -15.60
C GLU A 325 -23.27 6.54 -15.54
N TRP A 326 -22.73 6.30 -14.36
CA TRP A 326 -21.30 6.01 -14.22
C TRP A 326 -21.05 4.51 -14.23
N HIS A 327 -20.13 4.08 -15.09
CA HIS A 327 -19.60 2.72 -15.15
C HIS A 327 -18.15 2.77 -14.73
N LEU A 328 -17.89 2.49 -13.46
CA LEU A 328 -16.57 2.61 -12.88
C LEU A 328 -15.95 1.24 -12.69
N ARG A 329 -14.64 1.16 -12.92
CA ARG A 329 -13.82 0.05 -12.45
C ARG A 329 -13.23 0.46 -11.10
N ALA A 330 -13.58 -0.27 -10.04
CA ALA A 330 -13.06 -0.02 -8.71
C ALA A 330 -12.32 -1.26 -8.19
N ARG A 331 -11.65 -1.11 -7.06
CA ARG A 331 -10.94 -2.21 -6.39
C ARG A 331 -11.45 -2.36 -4.97
N CYS A 332 -11.51 -3.58 -4.46
CA CYS A 332 -11.75 -3.82 -3.04
C CYS A 332 -10.50 -3.42 -2.24
N VAL A 333 -10.51 -2.22 -1.63
CA VAL A 333 -9.36 -1.70 -0.89
C VAL A 333 -9.33 -2.20 0.54
N ARG A 334 -10.51 -2.34 1.16
CA ARG A 334 -10.68 -2.80 2.55
C ARG A 334 -11.83 -3.79 2.65
N ARG A 335 -11.68 -4.77 3.52
CA ARG A 335 -12.69 -5.78 3.85
C ARG A 335 -12.75 -5.96 5.36
N VAL A 336 -13.94 -5.83 5.93
CA VAL A 336 -14.24 -6.14 7.34
C VAL A 336 -15.18 -7.33 7.37
N ARG A 337 -14.86 -8.35 8.16
CA ARG A 337 -15.65 -9.57 8.29
C ARG A 337 -15.93 -9.85 9.75
N GLU A 338 -17.20 -10.11 10.08
CA GLU A 338 -17.58 -10.68 11.37
C GLU A 338 -17.82 -12.18 11.20
N LEU A 339 -16.92 -12.99 11.75
CA LEU A 339 -16.90 -14.44 11.68
C LEU A 339 -17.58 -15.03 12.92
N GLY A 340 -18.91 -15.18 12.86
CA GLY A 340 -19.75 -15.60 13.98
C GLY A 340 -20.52 -16.90 13.78
N GLU A 341 -21.58 -17.09 14.56
CA GLU A 341 -22.54 -18.19 14.42
C GLU A 341 -23.46 -17.97 13.21
N GLY A 342 -22.97 -18.29 12.01
CA GLY A 342 -23.77 -18.23 10.78
C GLY A 342 -22.99 -17.76 9.56
N ARG A 343 -23.70 -17.16 8.59
CA ARG A 343 -23.05 -16.54 7.44
C ARG A 343 -22.27 -15.30 7.94
N PRO A 344 -21.01 -15.10 7.53
CA PRO A 344 -20.26 -13.92 7.92
C PRO A 344 -20.96 -12.64 7.46
N VAL A 345 -20.94 -11.62 8.32
CA VAL A 345 -21.26 -10.24 7.90
C VAL A 345 -20.00 -9.69 7.24
N VAL A 346 -20.13 -9.15 6.03
CA VAL A 346 -19.01 -8.63 5.26
C VAL A 346 -19.30 -7.21 4.83
N ARG A 347 -18.37 -6.31 5.13
CA ARG A 347 -18.36 -4.93 4.66
C ARG A 347 -17.13 -4.71 3.79
N LEU A 348 -17.33 -4.09 2.63
CA LEU A 348 -16.26 -3.78 1.68
C LEU A 348 -16.17 -2.27 1.48
N THR A 349 -14.94 -1.78 1.39
CA THR A 349 -14.67 -0.45 0.83
C THR A 349 -14.15 -0.65 -0.57
N LEU A 350 -14.86 -0.09 -1.55
CA LEU A 350 -14.55 -0.19 -2.97
C LEU A 350 -14.11 1.19 -3.47
N GLY A 351 -12.96 1.28 -4.10
CA GLY A 351 -12.49 2.54 -4.65
C GLY A 351 -11.16 2.43 -5.38
N ALA A 352 -10.57 3.57 -5.68
CA ALA A 352 -9.16 3.63 -6.04
C ALA A 352 -8.33 3.34 -4.78
N VAL A 353 -7.28 2.54 -4.92
CA VAL A 353 -6.33 2.33 -3.80
C VAL A 353 -5.66 3.66 -3.54
N GLU A 354 -6.01 4.31 -2.43
CA GLU A 354 -5.19 5.38 -1.91
C GLU A 354 -3.85 4.76 -1.51
N ARG A 355 -2.74 5.38 -1.92
CA ARG A 355 -1.44 5.08 -1.30
C ARG A 355 -1.66 5.25 0.20
N THR A 356 -1.42 4.17 0.95
CA THR A 356 -1.80 4.13 2.36
C THR A 356 -1.23 5.33 3.12
N THR A 357 -1.92 5.73 4.19
CA THR A 357 -1.49 6.79 5.11
C THR A 357 -0.06 6.61 5.60
N TRP A 358 0.47 5.38 5.64
CA TRP A 358 1.88 5.10 5.87
C TRP A 358 2.80 5.71 4.81
N ALA A 359 2.47 5.65 3.51
CA ALA A 359 3.26 6.30 2.46
C ALA A 359 3.28 7.82 2.66
N ALA A 360 2.17 8.43 3.11
CA ALA A 360 2.15 9.85 3.45
C ALA A 360 2.98 10.17 4.70
N SER A 361 2.93 9.35 5.75
CA SER A 361 3.74 9.54 6.97
C SER A 361 5.21 9.22 6.77
N ALA A 362 5.55 8.21 5.97
CA ALA A 362 6.91 7.82 5.62
C ALA A 362 7.54 8.79 4.62
N ASP A 363 6.77 9.36 3.68
CA ASP A 363 7.24 10.42 2.80
C ASP A 363 7.46 11.73 3.59
N VAL A 364 6.62 12.03 4.59
CA VAL A 364 6.88 13.14 5.53
C VAL A 364 8.12 12.86 6.38
N ALA A 365 8.28 11.67 6.95
CA ALA A 365 9.43 11.30 7.77
C ALA A 365 10.73 11.29 6.95
N ALA A 366 10.72 10.70 5.75
CA ALA A 366 11.87 10.67 4.85
C ALA A 366 12.24 12.07 4.33
N ARG A 367 11.24 12.94 4.08
CA ARG A 367 11.50 14.35 3.74
C ARG A 367 12.07 15.13 4.92
N VAL A 368 11.64 14.84 6.15
CA VAL A 368 12.19 15.45 7.37
C VAL A 368 13.64 15.02 7.56
N THR A 369 13.94 13.72 7.47
CA THR A 369 15.32 13.19 7.57
C THR A 369 16.22 13.73 6.47
N ALA A 370 15.76 13.77 5.21
CA ALA A 370 16.52 14.34 4.11
C ALA A 370 16.78 15.85 4.28
N VAL A 371 15.82 16.61 4.83
CA VAL A 371 15.99 18.03 5.16
C VAL A 371 16.96 18.21 6.32
N GLU A 372 16.91 17.38 7.36
CA GLU A 372 17.82 17.41 8.50
C GLU A 372 19.26 17.06 8.11
N GLU A 373 19.47 16.06 7.25
CA GLU A 373 20.79 15.71 6.72
C GLU A 373 21.36 16.80 5.79
N THR A 374 20.50 17.41 4.96
CA THR A 374 20.89 18.55 4.12
C THR A 374 21.22 19.80 4.96
N ALA A 375 20.49 20.02 6.06
CA ALA A 375 20.76 21.11 6.99
C ALA A 375 22.05 20.87 7.81
N ALA A 376 22.34 19.62 8.19
CA ALA A 376 23.57 19.25 8.89
C ALA A 376 24.79 19.41 7.98
N THR A 377 24.73 18.92 6.73
CA THR A 377 25.79 19.14 5.74
C THR A 377 25.97 20.62 5.40
N ALA A 378 24.89 21.41 5.28
CA ALA A 378 25.00 22.85 5.10
C ALA A 378 25.65 23.54 6.31
N SER A 379 25.34 23.12 7.54
CA SER A 379 25.94 23.65 8.77
C SER A 379 27.43 23.32 8.87
N ASP A 380 27.84 22.10 8.50
CA ASP A 380 29.26 21.71 8.47
C ASP A 380 30.04 22.44 7.37
N THR A 381 29.37 22.76 6.24
CA THR A 381 29.96 23.58 5.18
C THR A 381 30.18 25.03 5.65
N VAL A 382 29.25 25.58 6.46
CA VAL A 382 29.41 26.92 7.07
C VAL A 382 30.49 26.94 8.15
N ALA A 383 30.60 25.89 8.97
CA ALA A 383 31.67 25.75 9.96
C ALA A 383 33.06 25.65 9.30
N SER A 384 33.16 25.04 8.12
CA SER A 384 34.42 24.96 7.36
C SER A 384 34.88 26.30 6.75
N TYR A 385 33.97 27.27 6.62
CA TYR A 385 34.27 28.62 6.08
C TYR A 385 34.70 29.62 7.17
N GLU A 386 34.36 29.38 8.44
CA GLU A 386 34.78 30.25 9.55
C GLU A 386 36.24 30.01 10.01
N ASP A 387 36.89 28.92 9.58
CA ASP A 387 38.26 28.56 9.97
C ASP A 387 39.35 29.02 8.97
N LEU A 388 38.99 29.84 7.97
CA LEU A 388 39.94 30.43 7.00
C LEU A 388 40.43 31.85 7.39
N GLY A 389 40.12 32.29 8.61
CA GLY A 389 40.47 33.63 9.12
C GLY A 389 41.86 33.78 9.75
N GLU A 390 42.60 32.70 10.04
CA GLU A 390 43.84 32.75 10.84
C GLU A 390 45.13 32.32 10.12
N ARG A 391 45.28 32.62 8.83
CA ARG A 391 46.60 32.53 8.17
C ARG A 391 47.03 33.87 7.60
N GLU A 392 47.85 34.58 8.37
CA GLU A 392 48.70 35.66 7.83
C GLU A 392 49.66 35.08 6.77
N PHE A 393 49.83 35.86 5.70
CA PHE A 393 50.57 35.67 4.44
C PHE A 393 51.72 34.65 4.38
#